data_AF-A0A562SWR1-F1
#
_entry.id   AF-A0A562SWR1-F1
#
_cell.length_a   1.000
_cell.length_b   1.000
_cell.length_c   1.000
_cell.angle_alpha   90.00
_cell.angle_beta   90.00
_cell.angle_gamma   90.00
#
_symmetry.space_group_name_H-M   'P 1'
#
loop_
_entity.id
_entity.type
_entity.pdbx_description
1 polymer ?
#
loop_
_entity_poly.entity_id
_entity_poly.type
_entity_poly.pdbx_seq_one_letter_code
_entity_poly.pdbx_strand_id
1 'polypeptide(L)'
;MKLNLSIWSKLFIAVFCFGIAIVGFMLKLPAVFRGMDKEMHAAFYFLAAAFLNILFAKRNLIIHACIFGFLYLFGYGIELAQEYSNKFFHKRIHGRFDPEDVASNLQGLLYFSAVWIVVVALSLLFRKTSAATEVEVS
;
A
#
# COMPACT_ATOMS: atom_id res chain seq x y z
N MET A 1 3.18 -17.81 2.95
CA MET A 1 3.67 -17.78 4.35
C MET A 1 2.47 -17.75 5.29
N LYS A 2 2.39 -18.63 6.30
CA LYS A 2 1.33 -18.57 7.32
C LYS A 2 1.84 -17.71 8.50
N LEU A 3 1.47 -16.43 8.52
CA LEU A 3 1.69 -15.59 9.71
C LEU A 3 0.61 -15.92 10.74
N ASN A 4 0.97 -16.66 11.78
CA ASN A 4 0.09 -16.96 12.92
C ASN A 4 0.03 -15.76 13.89
N LEU A 5 -0.44 -14.62 13.40
CA LEU A 5 -0.68 -13.43 14.21
C LEU A 5 -2.18 -13.31 14.52
N SER A 6 -2.51 -12.95 15.76
CA SER A 6 -3.88 -12.60 16.14
C SER A 6 -4.37 -11.40 15.32
N ILE A 7 -5.69 -11.29 15.10
CA ILE A 7 -6.26 -10.15 14.37
C ILE A 7 -5.92 -8.81 15.05
N TRP A 8 -5.95 -8.77 16.38
CA TRP A 8 -5.59 -7.60 17.17
C TRP A 8 -4.13 -7.20 16.97
N SER A 9 -3.21 -8.16 16.94
CA SER A 9 -1.79 -7.89 16.66
C SER A 9 -1.61 -7.32 15.26
N LYS A 10 -2.31 -7.86 14.25
CA LYS A 10 -2.24 -7.35 12.88
C LYS A 10 -2.76 -5.92 12.78
N LEU A 11 -3.89 -5.64 13.42
CA LEU A 11 -4.48 -4.30 13.46
C LEU A 11 -3.55 -3.32 14.18
N PHE A 12 -2.99 -3.70 15.33
CA PHE A 12 -2.03 -2.87 16.07
C PHE A 12 -0.82 -2.52 15.21
N ILE A 13 -0.18 -3.52 14.57
CA ILE A 13 0.98 -3.28 13.70
C ILE A 13 0.59 -2.35 12.54
N ALA A 14 -0.55 -2.60 11.89
CA ALA A 14 -1.00 -1.75 10.79
C ALA A 14 -1.20 -0.30 11.24
N VAL A 15 -1.96 -0.07 12.32
CA VAL A 15 -2.21 1.27 12.87
C VAL A 15 -0.91 1.96 13.26
N PHE A 16 0.01 1.24 13.91
CA PHE A 16 1.32 1.77 14.28
C PHE A 16 2.14 2.20 13.06
N CYS A 17 2.21 1.36 12.01
CA CYS A 17 2.89 1.70 10.76
C CYS A 17 2.24 2.89 10.05
N PHE A 18 0.90 2.98 10.03
CA PHE A 18 0.20 4.13 9.48
C PHE A 18 0.47 5.41 10.27
N GLY A 19 0.56 5.34 11.60
CA GLY A 19 0.97 6.48 12.42
C GLY A 19 2.35 7.00 12.04
N ILE A 20 3.33 6.10 11.86
CA ILE A 20 4.67 6.46 11.39
C ILE A 20 4.61 7.05 9.98
N ALA A 21 3.81 6.47 9.08
CA ALA A 21 3.66 6.96 7.72
C ALA A 21 3.11 8.39 7.68
N ILE A 22 2.05 8.68 8.45
CA ILE A 22 1.48 10.03 8.55
C ILE A 22 2.58 11.03 8.96
N VAL A 23 3.34 10.71 10.02
CA VAL A 23 4.45 11.58 10.45
C VAL A 23 5.49 11.75 9.33
N GLY A 24 5.87 10.66 8.67
CA GLY A 24 6.82 10.68 7.55
C GLY A 24 6.40 11.60 6.41
N PHE A 25 5.13 11.52 5.96
CA PHE A 25 4.59 12.37 4.90
C PHE A 25 4.43 13.84 5.32
N MET A 26 4.32 14.13 6.62
CA MET A 26 4.29 15.50 7.12
C MET A 26 5.70 16.08 7.30
N LEU A 27 6.76 15.26 7.25
CA LEU A 27 8.13 15.77 7.31
C LEU A 27 8.59 16.24 5.94
N LYS A 28 9.15 17.45 5.89
CA LYS A 28 9.69 18.02 4.66
C LYS A 28 10.89 17.20 4.19
N LEU A 29 10.84 16.76 2.93
CA LEU A 29 11.89 15.94 2.34
C LEU A 29 13.24 16.69 2.29
N PRO A 30 14.36 16.04 2.70
CA PRO A 30 15.70 16.62 2.57
C PRO A 30 16.01 16.97 1.10
N ALA A 31 16.79 18.04 0.88
CA ALA A 31 17.03 18.59 -0.46
C ALA A 31 17.57 17.56 -1.46
N VAL A 32 18.39 16.61 -1.00
CA VAL A 32 19.02 15.55 -1.81
C VAL A 32 17.97 14.62 -2.44
N PHE A 33 16.83 14.41 -1.80
CA PHE A 33 15.81 13.45 -2.24
C PHE A 33 14.68 14.09 -3.06
N ARG A 34 14.63 15.42 -3.19
CA ARG A 34 13.55 16.11 -3.90
C ARG A 34 13.42 15.73 -5.38
N GLY A 35 14.51 15.30 -6.01
CA GLY A 35 14.48 14.82 -7.39
C GLY A 35 13.88 13.42 -7.54
N MET A 36 13.66 12.69 -6.45
CA MET A 36 13.17 11.31 -6.43
C MET A 36 11.84 11.17 -5.65
N ASP A 37 11.15 12.29 -5.39
CA ASP A 37 9.97 12.34 -4.53
C ASP A 37 8.86 11.42 -5.04
N LYS A 38 8.62 11.47 -6.35
CA LYS A 38 7.61 10.65 -7.05
C LYS A 38 7.92 9.16 -6.95
N GLU A 39 9.18 8.78 -7.16
CA GLU A 39 9.65 7.41 -7.04
C GLU A 39 9.50 6.91 -5.59
N MET A 40 9.76 7.77 -4.61
CA MET A 40 9.56 7.44 -3.20
C MET A 40 8.08 7.24 -2.86
N HIS A 41 7.19 8.09 -3.39
CA HIS A 41 5.74 7.93 -3.28
C HIS A 41 5.28 6.60 -3.89
N ALA A 42 5.67 6.30 -5.13
CA ALA A 42 5.33 5.04 -5.79
C ALA A 42 5.88 3.83 -5.03
N ALA A 43 7.13 3.88 -4.57
CA ALA A 43 7.76 2.81 -3.78
C ALA A 43 7.05 2.60 -2.44
N PHE A 44 6.70 3.68 -1.73
CA PHE A 44 5.97 3.61 -0.47
C PHE A 44 4.62 2.91 -0.67
N TYR A 45 3.83 3.31 -1.66
CA TYR A 45 2.50 2.72 -1.89
C TYR A 45 2.57 1.29 -2.41
N PHE A 46 3.58 0.94 -3.21
CA PHE A 46 3.87 -0.44 -3.59
C PHE A 46 4.13 -1.32 -2.35
N LEU A 47 5.03 -0.88 -1.47
CA LEU A 47 5.41 -1.61 -0.26
C LEU A 47 4.27 -1.67 0.76
N ALA A 48 3.51 -0.58 0.92
CA ALA A 48 2.33 -0.55 1.78
C ALA A 48 1.26 -1.53 1.30
N ALA A 49 0.99 -1.58 -0.01
CA ALA A 49 0.07 -2.55 -0.59
C ALA A 49 0.56 -3.99 -0.39
N ALA A 50 1.86 -4.24 -0.60
CA ALA A 50 2.48 -5.54 -0.33
C ALA A 50 2.32 -5.97 1.12
N PHE A 51 2.68 -5.09 2.04
CA PHE A 51 2.60 -5.31 3.48
C PHE A 51 1.16 -5.68 3.90
N LEU A 52 0.16 -4.87 3.52
CA LEU A 52 -1.23 -5.12 3.89
C LEU A 52 -1.81 -6.37 3.23
N ASN A 53 -1.44 -6.67 1.99
CA ASN A 53 -1.93 -7.89 1.32
C ASN A 53 -1.36 -9.17 1.97
N ILE A 54 -0.09 -9.14 2.36
CA ILE A 54 0.53 -10.23 3.13
C ILE A 54 -0.17 -10.39 4.49
N LEU A 55 -0.48 -9.27 5.16
CA LEU A 55 -1.05 -9.28 6.51
C LEU A 55 -2.53 -9.74 6.53
N PHE A 56 -3.33 -9.27 5.57
CA PHE A 56 -4.79 -9.42 5.57
C PHE A 56 -5.36 -10.20 4.37
N ALA A 57 -4.89 -9.94 3.14
CA ALA A 57 -5.56 -10.43 1.93
C ALA A 57 -5.35 -11.93 1.66
N LYS A 58 -4.16 -12.48 1.99
CA LYS A 58 -3.76 -13.86 1.67
C LYS A 58 -3.81 -14.17 0.17
N ARG A 59 -4.99 -14.48 -0.39
CA ARG A 59 -5.28 -14.71 -1.82
C ARG A 59 -6.67 -14.17 -2.22
N ASN A 60 -7.33 -13.45 -1.31
CA ASN A 60 -8.67 -12.93 -1.51
C ASN A 60 -8.61 -11.61 -2.28
N LEU A 61 -9.16 -11.59 -3.48
CA LEU A 61 -9.16 -10.41 -4.36
C LEU A 61 -10.08 -9.30 -3.87
N ILE A 62 -11.13 -9.61 -3.12
CA ILE A 62 -12.01 -8.59 -2.53
C ILE A 62 -11.24 -7.80 -1.47
N ILE A 63 -10.52 -8.50 -0.58
CA ILE A 63 -9.69 -7.83 0.44
C ILE A 63 -8.58 -7.02 -0.22
N HIS A 64 -7.97 -7.53 -1.30
CA HIS A 64 -7.01 -6.76 -2.10
C HIS A 64 -7.61 -5.46 -2.64
N ALA A 65 -8.81 -5.51 -3.23
CA ALA A 65 -9.50 -4.33 -3.75
C ALA A 65 -9.85 -3.32 -2.63
N CYS A 66 -10.27 -3.80 -1.45
CA CYS A 66 -10.51 -2.94 -0.30
C CYS A 66 -9.21 -2.25 0.18
N ILE A 67 -8.09 -2.98 0.22
CA ILE A 67 -6.77 -2.42 0.58
C ILE A 67 -6.35 -1.37 -0.45
N PHE A 68 -6.53 -1.66 -1.74
CA PHE A 68 -6.21 -0.72 -2.82
C PHE A 68 -7.00 0.58 -2.67
N GLY A 69 -8.32 0.49 -2.53
CA GLY A 69 -9.19 1.66 -2.36
C GLY A 69 -8.84 2.45 -1.10
N PHE A 70 -8.59 1.77 0.02
CA PHE A 70 -8.18 2.42 1.26
C PHE A 70 -6.86 3.17 1.12
N LEU A 71 -5.82 2.56 0.53
CA LEU A 71 -4.53 3.20 0.33
C LEU A 71 -4.64 4.38 -0.65
N TYR A 72 -5.41 4.26 -1.73
CA TYR A 72 -5.63 5.37 -2.65
C TYR A 72 -6.25 6.59 -1.95
N LEU A 73 -7.32 6.36 -1.17
CA LEU A 73 -7.97 7.42 -0.38
C LEU A 73 -7.04 7.98 0.70
N PHE A 74 -6.23 7.14 1.32
CA PHE A 74 -5.24 7.57 2.30
C PHE A 74 -4.21 8.53 1.69
N GLY A 75 -3.65 8.21 0.51
CA GLY A 75 -2.70 9.08 -0.17
C GLY A 75 -3.30 10.41 -0.61
N TYR A 76 -4.50 10.37 -1.17
CA TYR A 76 -5.24 11.59 -1.47
C TYR A 76 -5.52 12.43 -0.21
N GLY A 77 -5.86 11.77 0.90
CA GLY A 77 -6.09 12.42 2.19
C GLY A 77 -4.84 13.09 2.78
N ILE A 78 -3.66 12.51 2.58
CA ILE A 78 -2.38 13.09 3.02
C ILE A 78 -2.12 14.42 2.30
N GLU A 79 -2.29 14.47 0.98
CA GLU A 79 -2.14 15.72 0.20
C GLU A 79 -3.11 16.80 0.67
N LEU A 80 -4.38 16.43 0.91
CA LEU A 80 -5.37 17.34 1.48
C LEU A 80 -4.97 17.84 2.87
N ALA A 81 -4.44 16.96 3.72
CA ALA A 81 -3.99 17.32 5.06
C ALA A 81 -2.79 18.27 5.03
N GLN A 82 -1.84 18.08 4.11
CA GLN A 82 -0.72 19.00 3.90
C GLN A 82 -1.20 20.38 3.44
N GLU A 83 -2.13 20.44 2.46
CA GLU A 83 -2.70 21.70 1.99
C GLU A 83 -3.50 22.40 3.11
N TYR A 84 -4.32 21.65 3.84
CA TYR A 84 -5.08 22.17 4.98
C TYR A 84 -4.17 22.69 6.09
N SER A 85 -3.09 21.98 6.41
CA SER A 85 -2.07 22.41 7.38
C SER A 85 -1.48 23.76 7.02
N ASN A 86 -1.16 24.00 5.74
CA ASN A 86 -0.68 25.31 5.29
C ASN A 86 -1.70 26.43 5.52
N LYS A 87 -2.99 26.16 5.29
CA LYS A 87 -4.08 27.12 5.55
C LYS A 87 -4.24 27.38 7.04
N PHE A 88 -4.24 26.33 7.86
CA PHE A 88 -4.43 26.41 9.30
C PHE A 88 -3.30 27.21 9.99
N PHE A 89 -2.04 26.92 9.65
CA PHE A 89 -0.89 27.60 10.25
C PHE A 89 -0.54 28.94 9.59
N HIS A 90 -1.26 29.35 8.55
CA HIS A 90 -1.02 30.59 7.78
C HIS A 90 0.45 30.71 7.30
N LYS A 91 1.14 29.59 7.18
CA LYS A 91 2.54 29.47 6.80
C LYS A 91 2.69 28.23 5.94
N ARG A 92 3.52 28.33 4.91
CA ARG A 92 3.80 27.21 4.01
C ARG A 92 4.82 26.28 4.66
N ILE A 93 4.30 25.35 5.46
CA ILE A 93 5.10 24.32 6.14
C ILE A 93 5.32 23.13 5.19
N HIS A 94 4.31 22.82 4.36
CA HIS A 94 4.28 21.68 3.43
C HIS A 94 4.12 22.12 1.97
N GLY A 95 4.16 21.15 1.05
CA GLY A 95 3.78 21.33 -0.35
C GLY A 95 2.34 21.84 -0.52
N ARG A 96 2.02 22.31 -1.72
CA ARG A 96 0.61 22.44 -2.13
C ARG A 96 0.11 21.04 -2.48
N PHE A 97 -1.20 20.83 -2.53
CA PHE A 97 -1.77 19.63 -3.11
C PHE A 97 -1.16 19.39 -4.51
N ASP A 98 -0.50 18.24 -4.69
CA ASP A 98 0.11 17.89 -5.96
C ASP A 98 -0.58 16.67 -6.59
N PRO A 99 -1.30 16.83 -7.71
CA PRO A 99 -1.91 15.70 -8.40
C PRO A 99 -0.86 14.69 -8.93
N GLU A 100 0.39 15.10 -9.14
CA GLU A 100 1.46 14.20 -9.57
C GLU A 100 1.87 13.22 -8.45
N ASP A 101 1.78 13.63 -7.19
CA ASP A 101 2.06 12.76 -6.05
C ASP A 101 0.94 11.73 -5.87
N VAL A 102 -0.32 12.13 -6.09
CA VAL A 102 -1.46 11.20 -6.15
C VAL A 102 -1.31 10.20 -7.30
N ALA A 103 -0.88 10.66 -8.47
CA ALA A 103 -0.63 9.79 -9.62
C ALA A 103 0.52 8.80 -9.34
N SER A 104 1.59 9.25 -8.69
CA SER A 104 2.74 8.42 -8.31
C SER A 104 2.34 7.36 -7.25
N ASN A 105 1.51 7.74 -6.26
CA ASN A 105 0.92 6.81 -5.31
C ASN A 105 0.11 5.72 -6.03
N LEU A 106 -0.76 6.12 -6.97
CA LEU A 106 -1.59 5.22 -7.77
C LEU A 106 -0.72 4.27 -8.61
N GLN A 107 0.36 4.76 -9.21
CA GLN A 107 1.30 3.96 -9.99
C GLN A 107 1.93 2.84 -9.12
N GLY A 108 2.36 3.17 -7.91
CA GLY A 108 2.85 2.18 -6.94
C GLY A 108 1.82 1.09 -6.62
N LEU A 109 0.56 1.49 -6.39
CA LEU A 109 -0.54 0.56 -6.17
C LEU A 109 -0.79 -0.36 -7.37
N LEU A 110 -0.84 0.20 -8.58
CA LEU A 110 -1.06 -0.56 -9.82
C LEU A 110 0.07 -1.57 -10.06
N TYR A 111 1.32 -1.17 -9.84
CA TYR A 111 2.47 -2.07 -9.95
C TYR A 111 2.39 -3.23 -8.98
N PHE A 112 2.03 -2.97 -7.73
CA PHE A 112 1.85 -4.04 -6.77
C PHE A 112 0.67 -4.95 -7.15
N SER A 113 -0.48 -4.38 -7.55
CA SER A 113 -1.63 -5.15 -8.00
C SER A 113 -1.30 -6.08 -9.16
N ALA A 114 -0.52 -5.63 -10.15
CA ALA A 114 -0.06 -6.47 -11.25
C ALA A 114 0.75 -7.68 -10.75
N VAL A 115 1.74 -7.44 -9.89
CA VAL A 115 2.55 -8.51 -9.27
C VAL A 115 1.67 -9.47 -8.47
N TRP A 116 0.74 -8.94 -7.68
CA TRP A 116 -0.14 -9.73 -6.83
C TRP A 116 -1.07 -10.65 -7.62
N ILE A 117 -1.67 -10.13 -8.70
CA ILE A 117 -2.54 -10.92 -9.59
C ILE A 117 -1.76 -12.09 -10.18
N VAL A 118 -0.52 -11.87 -10.63
CA VAL A 118 0.35 -12.96 -11.13
C VAL A 118 0.59 -14.01 -10.04
N VAL A 119 0.93 -13.60 -8.82
CA VAL A 119 1.15 -14.52 -7.68
C VAL A 119 -0.10 -15.34 -7.35
N VAL A 120 -1.29 -14.70 -7.37
CA VAL A 120 -2.56 -15.38 -7.13
C VAL A 120 -2.89 -16.36 -8.27
N ALA A 121 -2.71 -15.96 -9.53
CA ALA A 121 -2.94 -16.81 -10.69
C ALA A 121 -2.05 -18.07 -10.66
N LEU A 122 -0.74 -17.88 -10.47
CA LEU A 122 0.21 -19.00 -10.32
C LEU A 122 -0.20 -19.92 -9.15
N SER A 123 -0.55 -19.35 -8.01
CA SER A 123 -0.99 -20.12 -6.84
C SER A 123 -2.24 -20.97 -7.08
N LEU A 124 -3.14 -20.52 -7.96
CA LEU A 124 -4.35 -21.25 -8.34
C LEU A 124 -4.02 -22.37 -9.34
N LEU A 125 -3.15 -22.10 -10.31
CA LEU A 125 -2.70 -23.09 -11.29
C LEU A 125 -2.01 -24.29 -10.59
N PHE A 126 -1.05 -24.03 -9.71
CA PHE A 126 -0.34 -25.12 -9.00
C PHE A 126 -1.23 -25.94 -8.07
N ARG A 127 -2.26 -25.33 -7.46
CA ARG A 127 -3.24 -26.06 -6.65
C ARG A 127 -4.09 -27.02 -7.48
N LYS A 128 -4.49 -26.59 -8.68
CA LYS A 128 -5.28 -27.43 -9.59
C LYS A 128 -4.49 -28.66 -10.02
N THR A 129 -3.18 -28.50 -10.28
CA THR A 129 -2.29 -29.60 -10.62
C THR A 129 -2.14 -30.60 -9.47
N SER A 130 -1.87 -30.15 -8.25
CA SER A 130 -1.73 -31.06 -7.09
C SER A 130 -3.01 -31.84 -6.80
N ALA A 131 -4.18 -31.21 -6.92
CA ALA A 131 -5.47 -31.88 -6.72
C ALA A 131 -5.79 -32.90 -7.82
N ALA A 132 -5.34 -32.68 -9.06
CA ALA A 132 -5.52 -33.64 -10.15
C ALA A 132 -4.63 -34.89 -9.97
N THR A 133 -3.40 -34.72 -9.48
CA THR A 133 -2.48 -35.85 -9.24
C THR A 133 -2.94 -36.76 -8.09
N GLU A 134 -3.58 -36.23 -7.04
CA GLU A 134 -4.09 -37.07 -5.95
C GLU A 134 -5.28 -37.97 -6.39
N VAL A 135 -6.09 -37.52 -7.35
CA VAL A 135 -7.24 -38.27 -7.87
C VAL A 135 -6.82 -39.41 -8.81
N GLU A 136 -5.69 -39.31 -9.50
CA GLU A 136 -5.17 -40.39 -10.35
C GLU A 136 -4.45 -41.50 -9.57
N VAL A 137 -4.08 -41.27 -8.31
CA VAL A 137 -3.29 -42.20 -7.48
C VAL A 137 -4.18 -42.93 -6.44
N SER A 138 -5.45 -42.54 -6.30
CA SER A 138 -6.46 -43.17 -5.43
C SER A 138 -7.38 -44.11 -6.18
#